data_AF-A0A8K0XT89-F1
#
_entry.id   AF-A0A8K0XT89-F1
#
_cell.length_a   1.000
_cell.length_b   1.000
_cell.length_c   1.000
_cell.angle_alpha   90.00
_cell.angle_beta   90.00
_cell.angle_gamma   90.00
#
_symmetry.space_group_name_H-M   'P 1'
#
loop_
_entity.id
_entity.type
_entity.pdbx_description
1 polymer ?
#
loop_
_entity_poly.entity_id
_entity_poly.type
_entity_poly.pdbx_seq_one_letter_code
_entity_poly.pdbx_strand_id
1 'polypeptide(L)'
;MATQEHGGKASADPAFADAEPSAISAESRCSLGQNDSQTEPKSKIAPGHEKVWEGEEQASQFVRPAVYGFFAPGFSAWRKEYMVFMARVTFMVILLMWATLPAFWGALADAPKLTGKLTTWFVDRDNSRVGHALWDGISNSSGGGPSLGWVAVDPSMAGTNDDIAAAIVGESAWMAVVVEANATSRLAFARENGDRSYDPTSAVTVYYAQARHEVAVGSYLLPIAQSTLKSVMTGWATSAAQRYFAQISPGSTVNATALQMLSVAPQTISPAIDYRMVNLRPYTTPAALAVTLVGNIFLIIFAFFTVMAHNHARIAIAPRLDLWSYCGVRIAVPLIMYLPLSLSFTLISLAFHLPFGGKYSFGTGFIVAWAYTYLGMMALGLSLESMITILRANFVPFFLFPLIVFNVAPVLLPDELQNPLFMYGQGFPVPNLSQAMRTIFFNTQHDPGRNAGVLFGWILLSTATLVLFTILMHRREQRALVIHHH
;
A
#
# COMPACT_ATOMS: atom_id res chain seq x y z
N MET A 1 30.20 4.89 55.68
CA MET A 1 31.49 5.59 55.88
C MET A 1 31.47 6.78 54.93
N ALA A 2 31.27 7.97 55.51
CA ALA A 2 31.28 9.29 54.84
C ALA A 2 32.69 9.58 54.26
N THR A 3 32.87 10.40 53.21
CA THR A 3 32.77 11.89 53.17
C THR A 3 32.69 12.36 51.69
N GLN A 4 31.77 13.23 51.23
CA GLN A 4 31.79 14.73 51.21
C GLN A 4 33.14 15.37 50.88
N GLU A 5 33.29 16.49 50.17
CA GLU A 5 32.54 17.36 49.24
C GLU A 5 33.54 18.49 48.92
N HIS A 6 33.59 19.03 47.70
CA HIS A 6 33.60 20.48 47.45
C HIS A 6 33.61 20.82 45.96
N GLY A 7 32.70 21.72 45.59
CA GLY A 7 32.48 22.21 44.24
C GLY A 7 33.30 23.46 43.86
N GLY A 8 33.19 23.82 42.59
CA GLY A 8 33.71 25.05 42.01
C GLY A 8 33.10 25.28 40.63
N LYS A 9 32.26 26.31 40.53
CA LYS A 9 31.52 26.82 39.38
C LYS A 9 32.44 27.17 38.18
N ALA A 10 31.95 26.98 36.95
CA ALA A 10 31.65 28.04 35.97
C ALA A 10 31.55 27.52 34.52
N SER A 11 30.67 28.17 33.75
CA SER A 11 30.66 28.30 32.29
C SER A 11 30.09 27.15 31.45
N ALA A 12 28.76 27.09 31.38
CA ALA A 12 28.03 26.50 30.25
C ALA A 12 27.31 27.63 29.50
N ASP A 13 27.74 27.91 28.27
CA ASP A 13 26.93 28.62 27.27
C ASP A 13 26.02 27.60 26.55
N PRO A 14 24.72 27.89 26.38
CA PRO A 14 23.80 27.03 25.67
C PRO A 14 23.71 27.45 24.19
N ALA A 15 23.86 26.49 23.28
CA ALA A 15 23.54 26.67 21.88
C ALA A 15 22.36 25.76 21.49
N PHE A 16 21.23 26.42 21.20
CA PHE A 16 20.15 26.02 20.29
C PHE A 16 19.37 24.72 20.57
N ALA A 17 18.25 24.84 21.27
CA ALA A 17 17.02 24.07 20.99
C ALA A 17 15.83 24.63 21.78
N ASP A 18 15.04 25.51 21.18
CA ASP A 18 13.62 25.71 21.48
C ASP A 18 12.96 26.16 20.17
N ALA A 19 12.16 25.27 19.57
CA ALA A 19 11.39 25.56 18.36
C ALA A 19 9.99 24.95 18.52
N GLU A 20 9.08 25.75 19.09
CA GLU A 20 7.63 25.61 18.89
C GLU A 20 7.14 26.63 17.82
N PRO A 21 5.99 26.37 17.19
CA PRO A 21 5.76 26.70 15.78
C PRO A 21 5.29 28.14 15.57
N SER A 22 6.00 28.88 14.70
CA SER A 22 5.62 30.23 14.29
C SER A 22 4.59 30.21 13.16
N ALA A 23 3.47 30.86 13.45
CA ALA A 23 2.44 31.25 12.50
C ALA A 23 2.99 32.23 11.46
N ILE A 24 2.65 32.01 10.19
CA ILE A 24 2.98 32.90 9.08
C ILE A 24 1.71 33.61 8.57
N SER A 25 1.82 34.94 8.66
CA SER A 25 1.25 36.02 7.83
C SER A 25 -0.26 36.22 7.74
N ALA A 26 -0.75 37.21 8.48
CA ALA A 26 -1.79 38.13 8.04
C ALA A 26 -1.16 39.51 7.79
N GLU A 27 -1.52 40.10 6.66
CA GLU A 27 -0.94 41.27 6.04
C GLU A 27 -1.27 42.60 6.73
N SER A 28 -0.26 43.48 6.75
CA SER A 28 -0.29 44.90 6.38
C SER A 28 -1.49 45.75 6.80
N ARG A 29 -1.30 46.62 7.82
CA ARG A 29 -2.06 47.87 7.97
C ARG A 29 -1.12 49.05 8.07
N CYS A 30 -1.35 49.98 7.13
CA CYS A 30 -0.73 51.28 7.00
C CYS A 30 -0.75 52.11 8.28
N SER A 31 0.34 52.85 8.42
CA SER A 31 0.61 53.87 9.41
C SER A 31 0.18 55.26 8.93
N LEU A 32 0.05 56.16 9.93
CA LEU A 32 0.21 57.62 9.93
C LEU A 32 -0.98 58.53 9.59
N GLY A 33 -1.22 59.48 10.50
CA GLY A 33 -1.76 60.80 10.17
C GLY A 33 -2.68 61.43 11.21
N GLN A 34 -2.10 62.09 12.22
CA GLN A 34 -2.77 62.90 13.24
C GLN A 34 -2.85 64.38 12.77
N ASN A 35 -3.87 65.11 13.26
CA ASN A 35 -4.24 66.52 12.98
C ASN A 35 -3.10 67.55 12.94
N ASP A 36 -3.25 68.62 12.13
CA ASP A 36 -3.33 70.01 12.62
C ASP A 36 -3.69 71.07 11.54
N SER A 37 -4.17 72.20 12.05
CA SER A 37 -4.82 73.41 11.50
C SER A 37 -4.09 74.29 10.46
N GLN A 38 -4.84 75.05 9.60
CA GLN A 38 -4.84 76.55 9.50
C GLN A 38 -5.56 77.15 8.23
N THR A 39 -6.58 78.00 8.50
CA THR A 39 -6.98 79.32 7.92
C THR A 39 -6.89 79.74 6.42
N GLU A 40 -8.09 79.98 5.81
CA GLU A 40 -8.65 81.19 5.10
C GLU A 40 -7.98 81.87 3.85
N PRO A 41 -8.67 82.75 3.04
CA PRO A 41 -10.12 83.02 2.83
C PRO A 41 -10.63 83.33 1.37
N LYS A 42 -11.97 83.27 1.22
CA LYS A 42 -12.95 84.07 0.40
C LYS A 42 -12.62 84.66 -0.98
N SER A 43 -13.53 84.40 -1.95
CA SER A 43 -14.02 85.42 -2.91
C SER A 43 -15.42 85.04 -3.46
N LYS A 44 -16.36 85.99 -3.46
CA LYS A 44 -17.70 85.95 -4.06
C LYS A 44 -17.66 86.62 -5.44
N ILE A 45 -18.44 86.15 -6.43
CA ILE A 45 -19.23 86.92 -7.43
C ILE A 45 -20.02 85.91 -8.30
N ALA A 46 -21.29 86.23 -8.58
CA ALA A 46 -22.21 85.55 -9.51
C ALA A 46 -22.36 86.37 -10.81
N PRO A 47 -23.26 86.04 -11.74
CA PRO A 47 -23.36 84.85 -12.61
C PRO A 47 -23.22 85.25 -14.11
N GLY A 48 -22.92 84.31 -15.01
CA GLY A 48 -22.93 84.61 -16.45
C GLY A 48 -22.58 83.43 -17.35
N HIS A 49 -23.59 82.98 -18.09
CA HIS A 49 -23.63 81.95 -19.14
C HIS A 49 -22.33 81.64 -19.92
N GLU A 50 -21.93 80.36 -19.94
CA GLU A 50 -21.37 79.73 -21.13
C GLU A 50 -21.69 78.22 -21.13
N LYS A 51 -22.25 77.71 -22.24
CA LYS A 51 -22.67 76.32 -22.41
C LYS A 51 -21.45 75.44 -22.68
N VAL A 52 -21.17 74.49 -21.80
CA VAL A 52 -20.23 73.39 -22.06
C VAL A 52 -20.97 72.06 -21.86
N TRP A 53 -20.79 71.18 -22.84
CA TRP A 53 -21.25 69.79 -22.82
C TRP A 53 -20.40 69.00 -21.82
N GLU A 54 -21.00 68.57 -20.70
CA GLU A 54 -20.35 67.62 -19.78
C GLU A 54 -21.28 66.43 -19.57
N GLY A 55 -20.78 65.26 -19.96
CA GLY A 55 -21.43 63.99 -19.73
C GLY A 55 -21.58 63.72 -18.25
N GLU A 56 -22.64 63.00 -17.90
CA GLU A 56 -22.77 62.37 -16.60
C GLU A 56 -21.57 61.43 -16.37
N GLU A 57 -20.54 61.91 -15.70
CA GLU A 57 -19.70 61.06 -14.88
C GLU A 57 -20.57 60.50 -13.75
N GLN A 58 -21.26 59.39 -14.03
CA GLN A 58 -21.68 58.46 -13.00
C GLN A 58 -20.40 57.90 -12.36
N ALA A 59 -19.89 58.62 -11.36
CA ALA A 59 -18.96 58.07 -10.39
C ALA A 59 -19.67 56.89 -9.70
N SER A 60 -19.45 55.68 -10.20
CA SER A 60 -19.88 54.44 -9.57
C SER A 60 -19.22 54.38 -8.19
N GLN A 61 -19.97 54.81 -7.16
CA GLN A 61 -19.60 54.57 -5.77
C GLN A 61 -19.51 53.06 -5.58
N PHE A 62 -18.28 52.54 -5.52
CA PHE A 62 -18.03 51.21 -5.01
C PHE A 62 -18.48 51.17 -3.55
N VAL A 63 -19.73 50.74 -3.31
CA VAL A 63 -20.24 50.44 -1.98
C VAL A 63 -19.33 49.36 -1.41
N ARG A 64 -18.51 49.72 -0.41
CA ARG A 64 -17.70 48.72 0.30
C ARG A 64 -18.66 47.68 0.88
N PRO A 65 -18.44 46.38 0.63
CA PRO A 65 -19.31 45.36 1.18
C PRO A 65 -19.35 45.51 2.70
N ALA A 66 -20.56 45.58 3.26
CA ALA A 66 -20.74 45.72 4.68
C ALA A 66 -20.07 44.54 5.40
N VAL A 67 -19.13 44.85 6.29
CA VAL A 67 -18.40 43.85 7.07
C VAL A 67 -19.19 43.56 8.33
N TYR A 68 -19.71 42.33 8.46
CA TYR A 68 -20.44 41.88 9.64
C TYR A 68 -19.58 40.96 10.51
N GLY A 69 -19.76 41.01 11.83
CA GLY A 69 -19.31 39.92 12.70
C GLY A 69 -20.19 38.68 12.50
N PHE A 70 -19.63 37.47 12.66
CA PHE A 70 -20.35 36.21 12.41
C PHE A 70 -21.65 36.07 13.21
N PHE A 71 -21.69 36.61 14.44
CA PHE A 71 -22.86 36.58 15.32
C PHE A 71 -23.78 37.80 15.17
N ALA A 72 -23.47 38.75 14.28
CA ALA A 72 -24.30 39.93 14.08
C ALA A 72 -25.72 39.54 13.59
N PRO A 73 -26.79 40.19 14.09
CA PRO A 73 -28.16 39.91 13.68
C PRO A 73 -28.37 40.04 12.16
N GLY A 74 -27.72 41.05 11.55
CA GLY A 74 -27.75 41.28 10.11
C GLY A 74 -27.10 40.18 9.27
N PHE A 75 -26.26 39.32 9.86
CA PHE A 75 -25.59 38.21 9.17
C PHE A 75 -26.32 36.85 9.31
N SER A 76 -27.44 36.82 10.02
CA SER A 76 -28.12 35.57 10.42
C SER A 76 -28.60 34.72 9.24
N ALA A 77 -29.02 35.33 8.13
CA ALA A 77 -29.47 34.62 6.93
C ALA A 77 -28.32 33.87 6.23
N TRP A 78 -27.21 34.58 5.94
CA TRP A 78 -26.00 33.97 5.35
C TRP A 78 -25.37 32.91 6.26
N ARG A 79 -25.37 33.16 7.58
CA ARG A 79 -24.93 32.17 8.56
C ARG A 79 -25.78 30.90 8.48
N LYS A 80 -27.11 31.01 8.41
CA LYS A 80 -28.00 29.85 8.29
C LYS A 80 -27.73 29.07 7.01
N GLU A 81 -27.60 29.75 5.87
CA GLU A 81 -27.32 29.10 4.59
C GLU A 81 -25.97 28.37 4.60
N TYR A 82 -24.92 29.03 5.10
CA TYR A 82 -23.60 28.42 5.30
C TYR A 82 -23.67 27.18 6.19
N MET A 83 -24.33 27.28 7.36
CA MET A 83 -24.45 26.16 8.30
C MET A 83 -25.25 24.99 7.71
N VAL A 84 -26.32 25.26 6.98
CA VAL A 84 -27.11 24.22 6.29
C VAL A 84 -26.28 23.55 5.19
N PHE A 85 -25.52 24.32 4.41
CA PHE A 85 -24.62 23.78 3.40
C PHE A 85 -23.55 22.88 4.04
N MET A 86 -22.87 23.37 5.07
CA MET A 86 -21.87 22.59 5.81
C MET A 86 -22.47 21.33 6.44
N ALA A 87 -23.67 21.41 7.03
CA ALA A 87 -24.35 20.23 7.58
C ALA A 87 -24.66 19.18 6.51
N ARG A 88 -25.11 19.59 5.32
CA ARG A 88 -25.36 18.67 4.18
C ARG A 88 -24.07 18.01 3.71
N VAL A 89 -22.98 18.77 3.56
CA VAL A 89 -21.68 18.23 3.16
C VAL A 89 -21.15 17.25 4.21
N THR A 90 -21.19 17.62 5.50
CA THR A 90 -20.78 16.72 6.59
C THR A 90 -21.60 15.44 6.61
N PHE A 91 -22.91 15.51 6.40
CA PHE A 91 -23.76 14.32 6.30
C PHE A 91 -23.36 13.42 5.11
N MET A 92 -23.08 14.00 3.94
CA MET A 92 -22.59 13.24 2.79
C MET A 92 -21.23 12.57 3.07
N VAL A 93 -20.32 13.26 3.76
CA VAL A 93 -19.02 12.70 4.15
C VAL A 93 -19.21 11.55 5.15
N ILE A 94 -20.12 11.67 6.12
CA ILE A 94 -20.44 10.58 7.04
C ILE A 94 -20.96 9.36 6.28
N LEU A 95 -21.90 9.53 5.34
CA LEU A 95 -22.38 8.43 4.50
C LEU A 95 -21.26 7.78 3.70
N LEU A 96 -20.37 8.59 3.12
CA LEU A 96 -19.20 8.12 2.39
C LEU A 96 -18.27 7.29 3.29
N MET A 97 -17.99 7.77 4.51
CA MET A 97 -17.16 7.05 5.48
C MET A 97 -17.74 5.67 5.79
N TRP A 98 -19.04 5.58 6.06
CA TRP A 98 -19.70 4.30 6.33
C TRP A 98 -19.78 3.39 5.10
N ALA A 99 -19.79 3.95 3.89
CA ALA A 99 -19.79 3.17 2.66
C ALA A 99 -18.41 2.57 2.32
N THR A 100 -17.31 3.25 2.66
CA THR A 100 -15.97 2.86 2.20
C THR A 100 -15.04 2.37 3.30
N LEU A 101 -15.05 2.95 4.50
CA LEU A 101 -14.11 2.57 5.57
C LEU A 101 -14.25 1.10 6.01
N PRO A 102 -15.46 0.50 6.04
CA PRO A 102 -15.58 -0.93 6.30
C PRO A 102 -14.84 -1.80 5.27
N ALA A 103 -14.68 -1.36 4.03
CA ALA A 103 -13.87 -2.09 3.06
C ALA A 103 -12.38 -2.08 3.47
N PHE A 104 -11.84 -0.93 3.87
CA PHE A 104 -10.44 -0.83 4.29
C PHE A 104 -10.17 -1.62 5.58
N TRP A 105 -10.98 -1.43 6.63
CA TRP A 105 -10.79 -2.14 7.90
C TRP A 105 -11.14 -3.62 7.80
N GLY A 106 -12.20 -3.96 7.06
CA GLY A 106 -12.63 -5.34 6.84
C GLY A 106 -11.57 -6.19 6.13
N ALA A 107 -10.76 -5.58 5.26
CA ALA A 107 -9.65 -6.26 4.59
C ALA A 107 -8.53 -6.69 5.55
N LEU A 108 -8.46 -6.09 6.75
CA LEU A 108 -7.43 -6.39 7.77
C LEU A 108 -7.97 -7.17 8.97
N ALA A 109 -9.26 -7.03 9.28
CA ALA A 109 -9.84 -7.45 10.57
C ALA A 109 -9.74 -8.96 10.85
N ASP A 110 -9.90 -9.80 9.82
CA ASP A 110 -9.93 -11.26 9.98
C ASP A 110 -8.58 -11.94 9.75
N ALA A 111 -7.53 -11.20 9.39
CA ALA A 111 -6.23 -11.76 9.02
C ALA A 111 -5.64 -12.72 10.07
N PRO A 112 -5.64 -12.42 11.39
CA PRO A 112 -5.12 -13.35 12.40
C PRO A 112 -5.87 -14.69 12.44
N LYS A 113 -7.19 -14.68 12.19
CA LYS A 113 -8.06 -15.87 12.20
C LYS A 113 -7.89 -16.72 10.94
N LEU A 114 -7.44 -16.11 9.85
CA LEU A 114 -7.32 -16.73 8.53
C LEU A 114 -5.91 -17.24 8.24
N THR A 115 -4.99 -17.16 9.20
CA THR A 115 -3.62 -17.69 9.08
C THR A 115 -3.57 -19.17 8.70
N GLY A 116 -4.59 -19.95 9.07
CA GLY A 116 -4.73 -21.36 8.70
C GLY A 116 -4.95 -21.59 7.19
N LYS A 117 -5.28 -20.55 6.42
CA LYS A 117 -5.37 -20.61 4.95
C LYS A 117 -4.01 -20.42 4.25
N LEU A 118 -2.98 -20.00 4.97
CA LEU A 118 -1.61 -19.99 4.45
C LEU A 118 -1.11 -21.43 4.37
N THR A 119 -1.29 -22.06 3.21
CA THR A 119 -0.86 -23.44 2.97
C THR A 119 0.65 -23.56 3.12
N THR A 120 1.08 -24.44 4.02
CA THR A 120 2.49 -24.75 4.29
C THR A 120 2.71 -26.23 4.11
N TRP A 121 3.62 -26.60 3.22
CA TRP A 121 3.97 -27.99 2.99
C TRP A 121 4.95 -28.50 4.02
N PHE A 122 4.75 -29.74 4.45
CA PHE A 122 5.71 -30.50 5.22
C PHE A 122 6.11 -31.74 4.41
N VAL A 123 7.41 -31.90 4.14
CA VAL A 123 7.95 -32.99 3.34
C VAL A 123 8.98 -33.74 4.18
N ASP A 124 8.70 -34.99 4.50
CA ASP A 124 9.60 -35.85 5.28
C ASP A 124 10.43 -36.77 4.38
N ARG A 125 11.67 -36.37 4.03
CA ARG A 125 12.58 -37.26 3.28
C ARG A 125 13.44 -38.15 4.17
N ASP A 126 13.41 -37.93 5.47
CA ASP A 126 14.15 -38.76 6.44
C ASP A 126 13.43 -40.10 6.66
N ASN A 127 12.08 -40.08 6.61
CA ASN A 127 11.20 -41.23 6.84
C ASN A 127 11.62 -42.02 8.09
N SER A 128 11.97 -41.28 9.13
CA SER A 128 12.56 -41.80 10.37
C SER A 128 12.24 -40.86 11.53
N ARG A 129 12.94 -41.02 12.65
CA ARG A 129 12.59 -40.45 13.95
C ARG A 129 12.57 -38.92 13.96
N VAL A 130 13.44 -38.25 13.21
CA VAL A 130 13.41 -36.77 13.09
C VAL A 130 12.13 -36.37 12.36
N GLY A 131 11.93 -36.89 11.15
CA GLY A 131 10.79 -36.55 10.30
C GLY A 131 9.43 -36.78 10.96
N HIS A 132 9.19 -37.99 11.48
CA HIS A 132 7.92 -38.34 12.12
C HIS A 132 7.64 -37.48 13.36
N ALA A 133 8.65 -37.27 14.21
CA ALA A 133 8.44 -36.52 15.44
C ALA A 133 8.26 -35.01 15.20
N LEU A 134 8.88 -34.46 14.15
CA LEU A 134 8.61 -33.09 13.73
C LEU A 134 7.18 -32.95 13.20
N TRP A 135 6.71 -33.89 12.38
CA TRP A 135 5.32 -33.89 11.92
C TRP A 135 4.35 -34.00 13.07
N ASP A 136 4.53 -34.96 13.97
CA ASP A 136 3.68 -35.15 15.15
C ASP A 136 3.65 -33.90 16.03
N GLY A 137 4.79 -33.23 16.21
CA GLY A 137 4.86 -31.97 16.94
C GLY A 137 4.09 -30.84 16.26
N ILE A 138 4.22 -30.73 14.94
CA ILE A 138 3.53 -29.70 14.13
C ILE A 138 2.02 -29.96 14.10
N SER A 139 1.59 -31.19 13.81
CA SER A 139 0.16 -31.55 13.71
C SER A 139 -0.57 -31.41 15.05
N ASN A 140 0.13 -31.60 16.17
CA ASN A 140 -0.42 -31.41 17.51
C ASN A 140 -0.27 -29.98 18.06
N SER A 141 0.44 -29.10 17.36
CA SER A 141 0.67 -27.71 17.80
C SER A 141 -0.54 -26.78 17.62
N SER A 142 -1.70 -27.29 17.21
CA SER A 142 -2.94 -26.55 16.89
C SER A 142 -3.68 -25.96 18.12
N GLY A 143 -2.98 -25.64 19.21
CA GLY A 143 -3.58 -25.10 20.42
C GLY A 143 -4.05 -23.66 20.23
N GLY A 144 -5.37 -23.43 20.05
CA GLY A 144 -6.14 -22.19 20.28
C GLY A 144 -5.73 -20.86 19.61
N GLY A 145 -4.51 -20.73 19.10
CA GLY A 145 -3.94 -19.51 18.51
C GLY A 145 -3.74 -19.58 16.99
N PRO A 146 -3.13 -18.54 16.39
CA PRO A 146 -2.83 -18.51 14.97
C PRO A 146 -1.95 -19.71 14.57
N SER A 147 -2.38 -20.45 13.55
CA SER A 147 -1.68 -21.61 13.02
C SER A 147 -1.63 -21.53 11.50
N LEU A 148 -0.65 -22.19 10.89
CA LEU A 148 -0.55 -22.28 9.44
C LEU A 148 -1.34 -23.49 8.92
N GLY A 149 -1.72 -23.45 7.65
CA GLY A 149 -2.38 -24.56 6.97
C GLY A 149 -1.39 -25.66 6.60
N TRP A 150 -0.95 -26.42 7.60
CA TRP A 150 0.03 -27.50 7.41
C TRP A 150 -0.55 -28.66 6.59
N VAL A 151 0.16 -29.07 5.55
CA VAL A 151 -0.18 -30.22 4.69
C VAL A 151 1.05 -31.11 4.54
N ALA A 152 0.94 -32.38 4.94
CA ALA A 152 1.97 -33.38 4.67
C ALA A 152 1.92 -33.75 3.17
N VAL A 153 3.05 -33.61 2.49
CA VAL A 153 3.22 -33.97 1.08
C VAL A 153 4.20 -35.13 0.98
N ASP A 154 3.80 -36.16 0.24
CA ASP A 154 4.65 -37.33 0.02
C ASP A 154 5.95 -36.92 -0.71
N PRO A 155 7.13 -37.32 -0.22
CA PRO A 155 8.42 -36.99 -0.83
C PRO A 155 8.52 -37.36 -2.32
N SER A 156 7.89 -38.46 -2.74
CA SER A 156 7.91 -38.91 -4.14
C SER A 156 7.11 -37.97 -5.05
N MET A 157 6.02 -37.38 -4.54
CA MET A 157 5.23 -36.38 -5.26
C MET A 157 5.84 -34.98 -5.19
N ALA A 158 6.54 -34.66 -4.09
CA ALA A 158 7.20 -33.37 -3.92
C ALA A 158 8.41 -33.17 -4.87
N GLY A 159 8.97 -34.26 -5.40
CA GLY A 159 10.12 -34.20 -6.31
C GLY A 159 11.40 -33.76 -5.61
N THR A 160 12.28 -33.09 -6.35
CA THR A 160 13.57 -32.57 -5.86
C THR A 160 13.44 -31.27 -5.06
N ASN A 161 14.52 -30.82 -4.42
CA ASN A 161 14.51 -29.52 -3.73
C ASN A 161 14.28 -28.35 -4.71
N ASP A 162 14.71 -28.48 -5.96
CA ASP A 162 14.48 -27.48 -6.99
C ASP A 162 13.01 -27.47 -7.45
N ASP A 163 12.36 -28.64 -7.49
CA ASP A 163 10.92 -28.74 -7.77
C ASP A 163 10.08 -28.09 -6.66
N ILE A 164 10.46 -28.30 -5.40
CA ILE A 164 9.84 -27.62 -4.25
C ILE A 164 10.06 -26.11 -4.34
N ALA A 165 11.28 -25.66 -4.65
CA ALA A 165 11.57 -24.25 -4.83
C ALA A 165 10.74 -23.63 -5.96
N ALA A 166 10.62 -24.32 -7.10
CA ALA A 166 9.78 -23.90 -8.21
C ALA A 166 8.30 -23.86 -7.82
N ALA A 167 7.80 -24.83 -7.04
CA ALA A 167 6.42 -24.86 -6.57
C ALA A 167 6.09 -23.70 -5.60
N ILE A 168 7.02 -23.34 -4.71
CA ILE A 168 6.86 -22.19 -3.81
C ILE A 168 6.90 -20.86 -4.58
N VAL A 169 7.83 -20.73 -5.53
CA VAL A 169 7.85 -19.57 -6.44
C VAL A 169 6.55 -19.49 -7.25
N GLY A 170 6.02 -20.64 -7.67
CA GLY A 170 4.75 -20.80 -8.39
C GLY A 170 3.49 -20.73 -7.55
N GLU A 171 3.61 -20.29 -6.31
CA GLU A 171 2.50 -19.95 -5.43
C GLU A 171 1.60 -21.13 -5.02
N SER A 172 1.99 -22.38 -5.31
CA SER A 172 1.29 -23.61 -4.89
C SER A 172 1.19 -23.76 -3.38
N ALA A 173 2.16 -23.19 -2.65
CA ALA A 173 2.15 -23.04 -1.21
C ALA A 173 2.91 -21.76 -0.81
N TRP A 174 2.66 -21.28 0.42
CA TRP A 174 3.33 -20.11 0.96
C TRP A 174 4.73 -20.43 1.51
N MET A 175 4.90 -21.65 2.00
CA MET A 175 6.15 -22.16 2.56
C MET A 175 6.22 -23.69 2.40
N ALA A 176 7.43 -24.23 2.32
CA ALA A 176 7.69 -25.66 2.47
C ALA A 176 8.75 -25.89 3.54
N VAL A 177 8.48 -26.82 4.45
CA VAL A 177 9.43 -27.34 5.44
C VAL A 177 9.83 -28.74 5.01
N VAL A 178 11.09 -28.90 4.64
CA VAL A 178 11.64 -30.14 4.10
C VAL A 178 12.60 -30.72 5.13
N VAL A 179 12.29 -31.89 5.67
CA VAL A 179 13.23 -32.68 6.45
C VAL A 179 14.13 -33.41 5.45
N GLU A 180 15.43 -33.17 5.53
CA GLU A 180 16.39 -33.69 4.57
C GLU A 180 16.62 -35.20 4.77
N ALA A 181 16.95 -35.89 3.68
CA ALA A 181 17.21 -37.33 3.72
C ALA A 181 18.38 -37.64 4.67
N ASN A 182 18.26 -38.74 5.40
CA ASN A 182 19.27 -39.20 6.36
C ASN A 182 19.52 -38.24 7.54
N ALA A 183 18.61 -37.34 7.88
CA ALA A 183 18.76 -36.46 9.05
C ALA A 183 18.95 -37.25 10.35
N THR A 184 18.17 -38.32 10.56
CA THR A 184 18.27 -39.16 11.76
C THR A 184 19.61 -39.91 11.80
N SER A 185 20.03 -40.51 10.68
CA SER A 185 21.27 -41.30 10.62
C SER A 185 22.53 -40.43 10.66
N ARG A 186 22.52 -39.25 10.02
CA ARG A 186 23.62 -38.27 10.09
C ARG A 186 23.84 -37.80 11.52
N LEU A 187 22.77 -37.50 12.26
CA LEU A 187 22.89 -37.13 13.66
C LEU A 187 23.44 -38.29 14.51
N ALA A 188 22.98 -39.51 14.29
CA ALA A 188 23.48 -40.69 15.01
C ALA A 188 24.97 -40.90 14.74
N PHE A 189 25.39 -40.85 13.47
CA PHE A 189 26.78 -40.95 13.06
C PHE A 189 27.66 -39.85 13.68
N ALA A 190 27.19 -38.60 13.69
CA ALA A 190 27.90 -37.49 14.28
C ALA A 190 28.11 -37.67 15.80
N ARG A 191 27.12 -38.23 16.50
CA ARG A 191 27.21 -38.54 17.94
C ARG A 191 28.22 -39.65 18.22
N GLU A 192 28.16 -40.73 17.44
CA GLU A 192 29.02 -41.90 17.61
C GLU A 192 30.50 -41.58 17.36
N ASN A 193 30.79 -40.71 16.40
CA ASN A 193 32.15 -40.39 15.98
C ASN A 193 32.69 -39.06 16.54
N GLY A 194 31.88 -38.28 17.26
CA GLY A 194 32.27 -36.95 17.74
C GLY A 194 32.57 -35.99 16.59
N ASP A 195 31.71 -35.96 15.57
CA ASP A 195 31.94 -35.15 14.38
C ASP A 195 31.72 -33.65 14.67
N ARG A 196 32.82 -32.88 14.74
CA ARG A 196 32.81 -31.42 14.90
C ARG A 196 32.21 -30.67 13.72
N SER A 197 32.22 -31.27 12.54
CA SER A 197 31.72 -30.65 11.31
C SER A 197 30.22 -30.81 11.11
N TYR A 198 29.55 -31.59 11.97
CA TYR A 198 28.10 -31.76 11.92
C TYR A 198 27.39 -30.42 12.14
N ASP A 199 26.60 -30.04 11.14
CA ASP A 199 25.77 -28.84 11.13
C ASP A 199 24.29 -29.21 11.40
N PRO A 200 23.73 -28.82 12.56
CA PRO A 200 22.33 -29.07 12.89
C PRO A 200 21.35 -28.45 11.87
N THR A 201 21.70 -27.34 11.23
CA THR A 201 20.81 -26.63 10.27
C THR A 201 20.64 -27.39 8.96
N SER A 202 21.47 -28.41 8.71
CA SER A 202 21.37 -29.30 7.55
C SER A 202 20.23 -30.33 7.65
N ALA A 203 19.60 -30.46 8.82
CA ALA A 203 18.52 -31.42 9.04
C ALA A 203 17.20 -30.99 8.38
N VAL A 204 16.91 -29.68 8.36
CA VAL A 204 15.65 -29.14 7.85
C VAL A 204 15.91 -27.90 6.99
N THR A 205 15.32 -27.86 5.80
CA THR A 205 15.33 -26.69 4.92
C THR A 205 13.93 -26.10 4.81
N VAL A 206 13.79 -24.80 5.06
CA VAL A 206 12.53 -24.05 4.95
C VAL A 206 12.57 -23.14 3.73
N TYR A 207 11.75 -23.42 2.73
CA TYR A 207 11.62 -22.62 1.50
C TYR A 207 10.43 -21.66 1.58
N TYR A 208 10.63 -20.40 1.22
CA TYR A 208 9.56 -19.39 1.14
C TYR A 208 9.91 -18.29 0.14
N ALA A 209 8.93 -17.51 -0.29
CA ALA A 209 9.11 -16.37 -1.19
C ALA A 209 8.62 -15.08 -0.51
N GLN A 210 9.55 -14.27 0.04
CA GLN A 210 9.17 -13.07 0.78
C GLN A 210 8.47 -12.01 -0.06
N ALA A 211 8.97 -11.76 -1.27
CA ALA A 211 8.44 -10.74 -2.16
C ALA A 211 7.05 -11.05 -2.74
N ARG A 212 6.55 -12.29 -2.57
CA ARG A 212 5.15 -12.65 -2.89
C ARG A 212 4.21 -11.67 -2.21
N HIS A 213 4.41 -11.45 -0.91
CA HIS A 213 3.74 -10.41 -0.15
C HIS A 213 4.49 -10.12 1.16
N GLU A 214 5.26 -9.02 1.23
CA GLU A 214 6.16 -8.73 2.36
C GLU A 214 5.44 -8.58 3.70
N VAL A 215 4.25 -7.96 3.71
CA VAL A 215 3.45 -7.80 4.93
C VAL A 215 2.94 -9.15 5.44
N ALA A 216 2.31 -9.96 4.59
CA ALA A 216 1.82 -11.29 4.96
C ALA A 216 2.94 -12.21 5.45
N VAL A 217 4.06 -12.21 4.72
CA VAL A 217 5.20 -13.06 5.06
C VAL A 217 5.87 -12.61 6.36
N GLY A 218 6.09 -11.30 6.52
CA GLY A 218 6.79 -10.73 7.68
C GLY A 218 5.96 -10.66 8.95
N SER A 219 4.65 -10.45 8.85
CA SER A 219 3.77 -10.27 10.02
C SER A 219 3.02 -11.53 10.44
N TYR A 220 2.85 -12.51 9.54
CA TYR A 220 2.08 -13.72 9.84
C TYR A 220 2.86 -15.01 9.56
N LEU A 221 3.30 -15.23 8.32
CA LEU A 221 3.88 -16.52 7.90
C LEU A 221 5.15 -16.89 8.70
N LEU A 222 6.19 -16.05 8.65
CA LEU A 222 7.48 -16.35 9.27
C LEU A 222 7.40 -16.38 10.80
N PRO A 223 6.76 -15.41 11.50
CA PRO A 223 6.68 -15.47 12.95
C PRO A 223 5.98 -16.72 13.47
N ILE A 224 4.88 -17.13 12.82
CA ILE A 224 4.14 -18.34 13.22
C ILE A 224 4.97 -19.59 12.92
N ALA A 225 5.54 -19.71 11.71
CA ALA A 225 6.38 -20.85 11.34
C ALA A 225 7.59 -21.01 12.27
N GLN A 226 8.31 -19.93 12.55
CA GLN A 226 9.49 -19.96 13.43
C GLN A 226 9.12 -20.32 14.86
N SER A 227 8.01 -19.79 15.38
CA SER A 227 7.50 -20.13 16.72
C SER A 227 7.19 -21.62 16.82
N THR A 228 6.43 -22.17 15.85
CA THR A 228 6.07 -23.59 15.79
C THR A 228 7.32 -24.47 15.66
N LEU A 229 8.18 -24.20 14.68
CA LEU A 229 9.37 -25.01 14.43
C LEU A 229 10.34 -24.98 15.62
N LYS A 230 10.58 -23.81 16.21
CA LYS A 230 11.45 -23.69 17.38
C LYS A 230 10.90 -24.46 18.58
N SER A 231 9.59 -24.38 18.83
CA SER A 231 8.94 -25.13 19.91
C SER A 231 9.08 -26.64 19.72
N VAL A 232 8.73 -27.14 18.53
CA VAL A 232 8.78 -28.57 18.19
C VAL A 232 10.21 -29.11 18.22
N MET A 233 11.16 -28.41 17.60
CA MET A 233 12.57 -28.85 17.56
C MET A 233 13.21 -28.82 18.95
N THR A 234 12.92 -27.83 19.78
CA THR A 234 13.44 -27.79 21.16
C THR A 234 12.89 -28.94 22.00
N GLY A 235 11.58 -29.24 21.88
CA GLY A 235 10.96 -30.40 22.55
C GLY A 235 11.55 -31.73 22.09
N TRP A 236 11.79 -31.86 20.78
CA TRP A 236 12.45 -33.04 20.21
C TRP A 236 13.89 -33.17 20.68
N ALA A 237 14.68 -32.10 20.66
CA ALA A 237 16.08 -32.08 21.07
C ALA A 237 16.24 -32.52 22.52
N THR A 238 15.37 -32.01 23.40
CA THR A 238 15.31 -32.40 24.82
C THR A 238 15.04 -33.89 24.98
N SER A 239 14.05 -34.41 24.25
CA SER A 239 13.70 -35.84 24.27
C SER A 239 14.79 -36.73 23.65
N ALA A 240 15.47 -36.24 22.62
CA ALA A 240 16.59 -36.92 21.97
C ALA A 240 17.83 -36.96 22.88
N ALA A 241 18.09 -35.89 23.63
CA ALA A 241 19.15 -35.81 24.63
C ALA A 241 18.89 -36.79 25.78
N GLN A 242 17.68 -36.80 26.34
CA GLN A 242 17.28 -37.74 27.39
C GLN A 242 17.49 -39.20 26.97
N ARG A 243 17.03 -39.58 25.77
CA ARG A 243 17.22 -40.94 25.21
C ARG A 243 18.69 -41.28 25.04
N TYR A 244 19.50 -40.34 24.54
CA TYR A 244 20.92 -40.55 24.36
C TYR A 244 21.65 -40.72 25.70
N PHE A 245 21.35 -39.88 26.69
CA PHE A 245 21.92 -40.00 28.04
C PHE A 245 21.55 -41.32 28.72
N ALA A 246 20.30 -41.78 28.56
CA ALA A 246 19.87 -43.09 29.04
C ALA A 246 20.62 -44.24 28.33
N GLN A 247 20.95 -44.08 27.04
CA GLN A 247 21.68 -45.09 26.27
C GLN A 247 23.16 -45.19 26.67
N ILE A 248 23.83 -44.06 26.96
CA ILE A 248 25.26 -44.05 27.31
C ILE A 248 25.53 -44.29 28.81
N SER A 249 24.49 -44.25 29.65
CA SER A 249 24.58 -44.53 31.08
C SER A 249 23.51 -45.53 31.55
N PRO A 250 23.47 -46.76 31.02
CA PRO A 250 22.52 -47.77 31.47
C PRO A 250 22.91 -48.25 32.88
N GLY A 251 22.08 -47.90 33.88
CA GLY A 251 22.31 -48.31 35.27
C GLY A 251 23.49 -47.59 35.92
N SER A 252 24.47 -48.34 36.45
CA SER A 252 25.66 -47.82 37.14
C SER A 252 26.91 -47.72 36.27
N THR A 253 26.84 -48.12 34.99
CA THR A 253 27.97 -48.09 34.05
C THR A 253 27.81 -46.96 33.04
N VAL A 254 28.84 -46.14 32.88
CA VAL A 254 28.89 -45.03 31.91
C VAL A 254 29.83 -45.39 30.76
N ASN A 255 29.35 -45.25 29.53
CA ASN A 255 30.19 -45.36 28.33
C ASN A 255 31.07 -44.10 28.20
N ALA A 256 32.29 -44.18 28.72
CA ALA A 256 33.26 -43.09 28.73
C ALA A 256 33.61 -42.59 27.31
N THR A 257 33.65 -43.48 26.32
CA THR A 257 33.93 -43.10 24.92
C THR A 257 32.82 -42.23 24.35
N ALA A 258 31.56 -42.62 24.55
CA ALA A 258 30.41 -41.84 24.06
C ALA A 258 30.29 -40.48 24.76
N LEU A 259 30.64 -40.40 26.04
CA LEU A 259 30.72 -39.14 26.78
C LEU A 259 31.85 -38.24 26.24
N GLN A 260 32.99 -38.83 25.90
CA GLN A 260 34.10 -38.11 25.27
C GLN A 260 33.70 -37.56 23.90
N MET A 261 33.05 -38.36 23.05
CA MET A 261 32.58 -37.92 21.73
C MET A 261 31.57 -36.77 21.84
N LEU A 262 30.73 -36.78 22.88
CA LEU A 262 29.83 -35.68 23.16
C LEU A 262 30.57 -34.38 23.51
N SER A 263 31.67 -34.45 24.28
CA SER A 263 32.48 -33.26 24.57
C SER A 263 33.16 -32.70 23.31
N VAL A 264 33.41 -33.56 22.31
CA VAL A 264 33.98 -33.18 21.02
C VAL A 264 32.93 -32.53 20.12
N ALA A 265 31.69 -33.03 20.10
CA ALA A 265 30.60 -32.55 19.24
C ALA A 265 29.31 -32.22 20.04
N PRO A 266 29.32 -31.18 20.89
CA PRO A 266 28.19 -30.83 21.76
C PRO A 266 26.93 -30.40 20.99
N GLN A 267 27.08 -29.89 19.76
CA GLN A 267 25.99 -29.46 18.90
C GLN A 267 25.07 -30.62 18.47
N THR A 268 25.52 -31.87 18.62
CA THR A 268 24.71 -33.07 18.41
C THR A 268 23.67 -33.31 19.51
N ILE A 269 23.74 -32.58 20.63
CA ILE A 269 22.75 -32.65 21.73
C ILE A 269 21.92 -31.37 21.84
N SER A 270 22.56 -30.21 21.69
CA SER A 270 21.87 -28.92 21.73
C SER A 270 22.39 -28.02 20.60
N PRO A 271 21.58 -27.70 19.56
CA PRO A 271 20.16 -28.05 19.40
C PRO A 271 19.90 -29.46 18.83
N ALA A 272 20.93 -30.25 18.51
CA ALA A 272 20.86 -31.55 17.82
C ALA A 272 20.34 -31.48 16.36
N ILE A 273 19.19 -30.86 16.13
CA ILE A 273 18.65 -30.52 14.82
C ILE A 273 18.24 -29.05 14.83
N ASP A 274 18.36 -28.40 13.68
CA ASP A 274 17.88 -27.05 13.47
C ASP A 274 17.44 -26.91 12.00
N TYR A 275 16.97 -25.72 11.62
CA TYR A 275 16.55 -25.43 10.27
C TYR A 275 17.33 -24.27 9.66
N ARG A 276 17.52 -24.34 8.35
CA ARG A 276 17.94 -23.19 7.53
C ARG A 276 16.76 -22.65 6.73
N MET A 277 16.72 -21.34 6.59
CA MET A 277 15.69 -20.62 5.83
C MET A 277 16.24 -20.19 4.47
N VAL A 278 15.56 -20.59 3.40
CA VAL A 278 15.89 -20.27 2.00
C VAL A 278 14.81 -19.36 1.44
N ASN A 279 15.14 -18.07 1.35
CA ASN A 279 14.27 -17.09 0.72
C ASN A 279 14.49 -17.08 -0.79
N LEU A 280 13.52 -17.62 -1.52
CA LEU A 280 13.59 -17.79 -2.97
C LEU A 280 13.43 -16.47 -3.71
N ARG A 281 12.74 -15.50 -3.10
CA ARG A 281 12.43 -14.18 -3.67
C ARG A 281 12.55 -13.12 -2.57
N PRO A 282 13.77 -12.67 -2.25
CA PRO A 282 13.99 -11.70 -1.19
C PRO A 282 13.41 -10.33 -1.55
N TYR A 283 12.78 -9.70 -0.56
CA TYR A 283 12.32 -8.31 -0.70
C TYR A 283 13.48 -7.37 -0.33
N THR A 284 14.31 -7.05 -1.32
CA THR A 284 15.60 -6.36 -1.13
C THR A 284 15.50 -4.85 -1.03
N THR A 285 14.41 -4.25 -1.53
CA THR A 285 14.26 -2.80 -1.65
C THR A 285 12.99 -2.34 -0.94
N PRO A 286 13.07 -1.85 0.30
CA PRO A 286 11.92 -1.34 1.05
C PRO A 286 11.12 -0.26 0.31
N ALA A 287 11.81 0.58 -0.48
CA ALA A 287 11.20 1.62 -1.29
C ALA A 287 10.20 1.08 -2.35
N ALA A 288 10.24 -0.21 -2.70
CA ALA A 288 9.28 -0.79 -3.64
C ALA A 288 7.83 -0.74 -3.11
N LEU A 289 7.63 -0.68 -1.79
CA LEU A 289 6.31 -0.51 -1.14
C LEU A 289 5.65 0.81 -1.56
N ALA A 290 6.47 1.83 -1.80
CA ALA A 290 6.01 3.11 -2.30
C ALA A 290 5.43 3.02 -3.71
N VAL A 291 5.71 1.97 -4.49
CA VAL A 291 5.16 1.78 -5.84
C VAL A 291 4.11 0.67 -5.88
N THR A 292 4.31 -0.41 -5.12
CA THR A 292 3.39 -1.56 -5.10
C THR A 292 2.14 -1.32 -4.25
N LEU A 293 2.15 -0.37 -3.32
CA LEU A 293 0.99 -0.07 -2.47
C LEU A 293 0.63 1.42 -2.49
N VAL A 294 1.44 2.26 -1.84
CA VAL A 294 1.09 3.68 -1.60
C VAL A 294 1.08 4.49 -2.89
N GLY A 295 2.00 4.20 -3.81
CA GLY A 295 2.14 4.92 -5.08
C GLY A 295 0.95 4.78 -6.00
N ASN A 296 0.18 3.70 -5.87
CA ASN A 296 -1.05 3.53 -6.62
C ASN A 296 -2.10 4.59 -6.21
N ILE A 297 -2.08 5.05 -4.96
CA ILE A 297 -2.93 6.17 -4.50
C ILE A 297 -2.50 7.46 -5.18
N PHE A 298 -1.19 7.74 -5.22
CA PHE A 298 -0.65 8.92 -5.91
C PHE A 298 -0.97 8.91 -7.40
N LEU A 299 -0.89 7.74 -8.04
CA LEU A 299 -1.23 7.56 -9.45
C LEU A 299 -2.70 7.91 -9.72
N ILE A 300 -3.64 7.49 -8.86
CA ILE A 300 -5.06 7.88 -8.96
C ILE A 300 -5.23 9.39 -8.75
N ILE A 301 -4.51 9.99 -7.79
CA ILE A 301 -4.60 11.44 -7.51
C ILE A 301 -4.07 12.28 -8.68
N PHE A 302 -2.95 11.89 -9.30
CA PHE A 302 -2.45 12.57 -10.49
C PHE A 302 -3.41 12.42 -11.68
N ALA A 303 -4.04 11.25 -11.83
CA ALA A 303 -5.11 11.06 -12.79
C ALA A 303 -6.33 11.96 -12.49
N PHE A 304 -6.67 12.18 -11.23
CA PHE A 304 -7.72 13.12 -10.85
C PHE A 304 -7.37 14.57 -11.21
N PHE A 305 -6.17 15.05 -10.90
CA PHE A 305 -5.77 16.42 -11.25
C PHE A 305 -5.82 16.69 -12.75
N THR A 306 -5.36 15.73 -13.55
CA THR A 306 -5.42 15.83 -15.01
C THR A 306 -6.86 15.80 -15.53
N VAL A 307 -7.73 14.94 -14.98
CA VAL A 307 -9.16 14.91 -15.35
C VAL A 307 -9.85 16.24 -15.03
N MET A 308 -9.57 16.83 -13.87
CA MET A 308 -10.15 18.12 -13.48
C MET A 308 -9.65 19.27 -14.35
N ALA A 309 -8.34 19.32 -14.62
CA ALA A 309 -7.75 20.30 -15.53
C ALA A 309 -8.31 20.16 -16.95
N HIS A 310 -8.41 18.92 -17.43
CA HIS A 310 -8.97 18.62 -18.74
C HIS A 310 -10.45 19.02 -18.81
N ASN A 311 -11.24 18.75 -17.78
CA ASN A 311 -12.64 19.19 -17.72
C ASN A 311 -12.78 20.71 -17.73
N HIS A 312 -11.94 21.43 -16.96
CA HIS A 312 -11.95 22.89 -16.97
C HIS A 312 -11.61 23.44 -18.36
N ALA A 313 -10.56 22.94 -18.99
CA ALA A 313 -10.15 23.37 -20.34
C ALA A 313 -11.23 23.07 -21.40
N ARG A 314 -11.94 21.94 -21.27
CA ARG A 314 -13.00 21.56 -22.22
C ARG A 314 -14.19 22.51 -22.23
N ILE A 315 -14.50 23.23 -21.14
CA ILE A 315 -15.64 24.15 -21.09
C ILE A 315 -15.54 25.22 -22.20
N ALA A 316 -14.32 25.68 -22.52
CA ALA A 316 -14.11 26.71 -23.54
C ALA A 316 -14.37 26.23 -24.98
N ILE A 317 -14.14 24.94 -25.25
CA ILE A 317 -14.25 24.37 -26.61
C ILE A 317 -15.54 23.59 -26.82
N ALA A 318 -16.13 23.02 -25.75
CA ALA A 318 -17.28 22.10 -25.83
C ALA A 318 -18.47 22.61 -26.66
N PRO A 319 -18.90 23.89 -26.57
CA PRO A 319 -20.04 24.38 -27.37
C PRO A 319 -19.80 24.39 -28.88
N ARG A 320 -18.54 24.29 -29.32
CA ARG A 320 -18.12 24.37 -30.73
C ARG A 320 -17.77 23.01 -31.33
N LEU A 321 -17.83 21.93 -30.55
CA LEU A 321 -17.55 20.58 -31.03
C LEU A 321 -18.85 19.82 -31.30
N ASP A 322 -18.85 19.02 -32.36
CA ASP A 322 -19.83 17.97 -32.54
C ASP A 322 -19.62 16.85 -31.51
N LEU A 323 -20.65 16.04 -31.30
CA LEU A 323 -20.67 15.00 -30.26
C LEU A 323 -19.51 14.00 -30.39
N TRP A 324 -19.15 13.62 -31.61
CA TRP A 324 -18.12 12.61 -31.86
C TRP A 324 -16.72 13.18 -31.68
N SER A 325 -16.44 14.39 -32.18
CA SER A 325 -15.17 15.07 -31.87
C SER A 325 -15.05 15.35 -30.37
N TYR A 326 -16.15 15.69 -29.69
CA TYR A 326 -16.16 15.87 -28.24
C TYR A 326 -15.78 14.58 -27.50
N CYS A 327 -16.37 13.44 -27.87
CA CYS A 327 -15.98 12.14 -27.32
C CYS A 327 -14.51 11.80 -27.64
N GLY A 328 -14.07 12.08 -28.87
CA GLY A 328 -12.69 11.86 -29.31
C GLY A 328 -11.68 12.64 -28.46
N VAL A 329 -11.93 13.93 -28.21
CA VAL A 329 -11.08 14.77 -27.35
C VAL A 329 -11.00 14.20 -25.92
N ARG A 330 -12.13 13.76 -25.37
CA ARG A 330 -12.20 13.22 -24.00
C ARG A 330 -11.45 11.90 -23.81
N ILE A 331 -11.20 11.16 -24.89
CA ILE A 331 -10.43 9.92 -24.84
C ILE A 331 -8.97 10.22 -25.22
N ALA A 332 -8.74 10.87 -26.35
CA ALA A 332 -7.40 11.08 -26.90
C ALA A 332 -6.52 11.97 -26.01
N VAL A 333 -7.07 13.05 -25.43
CA VAL A 333 -6.27 13.98 -24.62
C VAL A 333 -5.76 13.32 -23.34
N PRO A 334 -6.57 12.62 -22.52
CA PRO A 334 -6.04 11.87 -21.38
C PRO A 334 -5.00 10.82 -21.77
N LEU A 335 -5.20 10.08 -22.86
CA LEU A 335 -4.24 9.09 -23.34
C LEU A 335 -2.86 9.71 -23.62
N ILE A 336 -2.84 10.89 -24.24
CA ILE A 336 -1.60 11.64 -24.52
C ILE A 336 -1.00 12.22 -23.25
N MET A 337 -1.82 12.79 -22.36
CA MET A 337 -1.35 13.38 -21.09
C MET A 337 -0.76 12.35 -20.14
N TYR A 338 -1.29 11.12 -20.11
CA TYR A 338 -0.80 10.06 -19.23
C TYR A 338 0.55 9.49 -19.65
N LEU A 339 0.99 9.66 -20.91
CA LEU A 339 2.30 9.18 -21.37
C LEU A 339 3.47 9.84 -20.60
N PRO A 340 3.63 11.18 -20.61
CA PRO A 340 4.72 11.82 -19.87
C PRO A 340 4.56 11.67 -18.36
N LEU A 341 3.32 11.64 -17.83
CA LEU A 341 3.08 11.49 -16.38
C LEU A 341 3.47 10.12 -15.84
N SER A 342 3.03 9.05 -16.52
CA SER A 342 3.43 7.69 -16.17
C SER A 342 4.93 7.49 -16.31
N LEU A 343 5.55 8.10 -17.34
CA LEU A 343 6.99 8.06 -17.52
C LEU A 343 7.70 8.75 -16.35
N SER A 344 7.29 9.97 -15.98
CA SER A 344 7.84 10.69 -14.83
C SER A 344 7.71 9.89 -13.53
N PHE A 345 6.56 9.26 -13.30
CA PHE A 345 6.35 8.39 -12.12
C PHE A 345 7.34 7.22 -12.08
N THR A 346 7.57 6.56 -13.22
CA THR A 346 8.57 5.48 -13.31
C THR A 346 10.01 5.97 -13.26
N LEU A 347 10.31 7.16 -13.78
CA LEU A 347 11.65 7.77 -13.68
C LEU A 347 12.00 8.15 -12.24
N ILE A 348 11.02 8.63 -11.45
CA ILE A 348 11.23 8.83 -10.01
C ILE A 348 11.57 7.50 -9.35
N SER A 349 10.83 6.44 -9.67
CA SER A 349 11.12 5.09 -9.18
C SER A 349 12.54 4.60 -9.57
N LEU A 350 13.00 4.95 -10.77
CA LEU A 350 14.37 4.71 -11.21
C LEU A 350 15.41 5.52 -10.42
N ALA A 351 15.15 6.79 -10.12
CA ALA A 351 16.03 7.64 -9.33
C ALA A 351 16.21 7.11 -7.89
N PHE A 352 15.21 6.43 -7.34
CA PHE A 352 15.27 5.75 -6.05
C PHE A 352 15.79 4.29 -6.13
N HIS A 353 16.44 3.92 -7.24
CA HIS A 353 17.12 2.64 -7.42
C HIS A 353 16.22 1.41 -7.22
N LEU A 354 14.96 1.47 -7.68
CA LEU A 354 14.10 0.29 -7.64
C LEU A 354 14.65 -0.83 -8.56
N PRO A 355 14.50 -2.11 -8.17
CA PRO A 355 15.17 -3.22 -8.84
C PRO A 355 14.40 -3.66 -10.09
N PHE A 356 14.44 -2.90 -11.18
CA PHE A 356 13.75 -3.27 -12.44
C PHE A 356 14.27 -4.57 -13.09
N GLY A 357 15.43 -5.07 -12.65
CA GLY A 357 16.09 -6.26 -13.19
C GLY A 357 15.68 -7.60 -12.59
N GLY A 358 14.57 -7.67 -11.84
CA GLY A 358 14.15 -8.89 -11.14
C GLY A 358 13.78 -10.02 -12.11
N LYS A 359 12.73 -9.83 -12.92
CA LYS A 359 12.27 -10.82 -13.90
C LYS A 359 12.84 -10.62 -15.30
N TYR A 360 13.08 -9.37 -15.67
CA TYR A 360 13.56 -8.99 -17.00
C TYR A 360 14.95 -8.35 -16.90
N SER A 361 15.61 -8.11 -18.04
CA SER A 361 16.79 -7.23 -18.05
C SER A 361 16.42 -5.84 -17.54
N PHE A 362 17.34 -5.14 -16.88
CA PHE A 362 17.05 -3.88 -16.20
C PHE A 362 16.31 -2.85 -17.09
N GLY A 363 16.79 -2.65 -18.33
CA GLY A 363 16.14 -1.75 -19.28
C GLY A 363 14.76 -2.23 -19.75
N THR A 364 14.60 -3.54 -19.99
CA THR A 364 13.29 -4.09 -20.38
C THR A 364 12.29 -4.01 -19.24
N GLY A 365 12.72 -4.33 -18.02
CA GLY A 365 11.89 -4.22 -16.82
C GLY A 365 11.43 -2.79 -16.56
N PHE A 366 12.27 -1.78 -16.81
CA PHE A 366 11.88 -0.37 -16.76
C PHE A 366 10.77 -0.05 -17.76
N ILE A 367 10.93 -0.42 -19.03
CA ILE A 367 9.92 -0.16 -20.07
C ILE A 367 8.61 -0.89 -19.77
N VAL A 368 8.68 -2.14 -19.31
CA VAL A 368 7.49 -2.90 -18.93
C VAL A 368 6.81 -2.27 -17.72
N ALA A 369 7.56 -1.84 -16.69
CA ALA A 369 6.99 -1.13 -15.54
C ALA A 369 6.32 0.19 -15.95
N TRP A 370 6.94 0.94 -16.86
CA TRP A 370 6.34 2.15 -17.44
C TRP A 370 5.04 1.84 -18.17
N ALA A 371 5.02 0.80 -19.02
CA ALA A 371 3.81 0.37 -19.71
C ALA A 371 2.68 -0.01 -18.73
N TYR A 372 2.97 -0.74 -17.65
CA TYR A 372 1.97 -1.04 -16.62
C TYR A 372 1.50 0.19 -15.86
N THR A 373 2.40 1.12 -15.53
CA THR A 373 2.04 2.40 -14.89
C THR A 373 1.12 3.21 -15.80
N TYR A 374 1.41 3.25 -17.10
CA TYR A 374 0.58 3.90 -18.10
C TYR A 374 -0.80 3.25 -18.20
N LEU A 375 -0.87 1.91 -18.30
CA LEU A 375 -2.13 1.16 -18.30
C LEU A 375 -2.95 1.39 -17.03
N GLY A 376 -2.31 1.39 -15.86
CA GLY A 376 -2.94 1.73 -14.59
C GLY A 376 -3.54 3.13 -14.59
N MET A 377 -2.77 4.12 -15.07
CA MET A 377 -3.21 5.52 -15.11
C MET A 377 -4.37 5.72 -16.08
N MET A 378 -4.36 5.04 -17.23
CA MET A 378 -5.49 5.02 -18.17
C MET A 378 -6.72 4.38 -17.54
N ALA A 379 -6.59 3.20 -16.92
CA ALA A 379 -7.72 2.48 -16.32
C ALA A 379 -8.41 3.31 -15.22
N LEU A 380 -7.62 3.94 -14.34
CA LEU A 380 -8.13 4.72 -13.21
C LEU A 380 -8.60 6.11 -13.63
N GLY A 381 -7.82 6.77 -14.49
CA GLY A 381 -8.11 8.11 -14.99
C GLY A 381 -9.32 8.18 -15.90
N LEU A 382 -9.48 7.23 -16.83
CA LEU A 382 -10.67 7.17 -17.68
C LEU A 382 -11.92 6.82 -16.88
N SER A 383 -11.80 6.06 -15.79
CA SER A 383 -12.92 5.80 -14.88
C SER A 383 -13.43 7.11 -14.26
N LEU A 384 -12.52 7.96 -13.77
CA LEU A 384 -12.86 9.31 -13.26
C LEU A 384 -13.43 10.22 -14.37
N GLU A 385 -12.80 10.21 -15.54
CA GLU A 385 -13.26 10.98 -16.71
C GLU A 385 -14.65 10.54 -17.16
N SER A 386 -14.98 9.25 -17.13
CA SER A 386 -16.34 8.79 -17.45
C SER A 386 -17.36 9.35 -16.46
N MET A 387 -17.03 9.35 -15.16
CA MET A 387 -17.96 9.68 -14.09
C MET A 387 -18.22 11.19 -13.96
N ILE A 388 -17.30 12.05 -14.41
CA ILE A 388 -17.49 13.51 -14.37
C ILE A 388 -18.73 13.98 -15.13
N THR A 389 -19.13 13.23 -16.17
CA THR A 389 -20.32 13.53 -16.99
C THR A 389 -21.61 13.40 -16.20
N ILE A 390 -21.65 12.47 -15.25
CA ILE A 390 -22.83 12.22 -14.41
C ILE A 390 -22.78 13.08 -13.15
N LEU A 391 -21.66 13.03 -12.44
CA LEU A 391 -21.56 13.62 -11.10
C LEU A 391 -21.34 15.15 -11.12
N ARG A 392 -20.98 15.73 -12.26
CA ARG A 392 -20.48 17.11 -12.38
C ARG A 392 -19.16 17.30 -11.59
N ALA A 393 -18.38 18.32 -11.96
CA ALA A 393 -17.05 18.56 -11.41
C ALA A 393 -17.01 18.63 -9.87
N ASN A 394 -18.05 19.20 -9.24
CA ASN A 394 -18.09 19.40 -7.78
C ASN A 394 -18.26 18.11 -6.98
N PHE A 395 -18.83 17.04 -7.56
CA PHE A 395 -19.05 15.77 -6.84
C PHE A 395 -18.09 14.66 -7.23
N VAL A 396 -17.14 14.91 -8.15
CA VAL A 396 -16.08 13.94 -8.49
C VAL A 396 -15.29 13.47 -7.26
N PRO A 397 -14.95 14.31 -6.26
CA PRO A 397 -14.26 13.84 -5.05
C PRO A 397 -15.01 12.72 -4.30
N PHE A 398 -16.35 12.72 -4.32
CA PHE A 398 -17.16 11.67 -3.69
C PHE A 398 -17.12 10.33 -4.44
N PHE A 399 -16.68 10.31 -5.70
CA PHE A 399 -16.40 9.09 -6.46
C PHE A 399 -14.92 8.71 -6.44
N LEU A 400 -14.03 9.69 -6.38
CA LEU A 400 -12.60 9.49 -6.21
C LEU A 400 -12.30 8.68 -4.94
N PHE A 401 -12.92 9.03 -3.82
CA PHE A 401 -12.63 8.37 -2.55
C PHE A 401 -13.02 6.87 -2.52
N PRO A 402 -14.23 6.45 -2.93
CA PRO A 402 -14.54 5.03 -3.11
C PRO A 402 -13.62 4.36 -4.13
N LEU A 403 -13.33 5.02 -5.26
CA LEU A 403 -12.45 4.46 -6.28
C LEU A 403 -11.08 4.12 -5.70
N ILE A 404 -10.51 4.99 -4.86
CA ILE A 404 -9.25 4.73 -4.15
C ILE A 404 -9.43 3.57 -3.15
N VAL A 405 -10.41 3.65 -2.25
CA VAL A 405 -10.53 2.70 -1.14
C VAL A 405 -10.77 1.27 -1.64
N PHE A 406 -11.70 1.08 -2.58
CA PHE A 406 -11.98 -0.25 -3.13
C PHE A 406 -10.82 -0.81 -3.98
N ASN A 407 -9.99 0.05 -4.58
CA ASN A 407 -8.79 -0.41 -5.28
C ASN A 407 -7.65 -0.81 -4.32
N VAL A 408 -7.52 -0.11 -3.20
CA VAL A 408 -6.40 -0.29 -2.26
C VAL A 408 -6.66 -1.39 -1.23
N ALA A 409 -7.90 -1.50 -0.73
CA ALA A 409 -8.26 -2.51 0.29
C ALA A 409 -7.77 -3.94 -0.03
N PRO A 410 -7.99 -4.49 -1.25
CA PRO A 410 -7.54 -5.84 -1.60
C PRO A 410 -6.01 -5.97 -1.81
N VAL A 411 -5.23 -4.89 -1.76
CA VAL A 411 -3.75 -4.95 -1.90
C VAL A 411 -3.04 -5.04 -0.55
N LEU A 412 -3.76 -4.78 0.55
CA LEU A 412 -3.16 -4.74 1.88
C LEU A 412 -2.64 -6.10 2.35
N LEU A 413 -3.35 -7.16 1.97
CA LEU A 413 -3.07 -8.54 2.32
C LEU A 413 -3.46 -9.45 1.15
N PRO A 414 -2.86 -10.63 1.03
CA PRO A 414 -3.24 -11.61 0.01
C PRO A 414 -4.62 -12.19 0.30
N ASP A 415 -5.28 -12.72 -0.73
CA ASP A 415 -6.65 -13.24 -0.68
C ASP A 415 -6.87 -14.29 0.44
N GLU A 416 -5.85 -15.09 0.77
CA GLU A 416 -5.92 -16.10 1.82
C GLU A 416 -6.05 -15.50 3.22
N LEU A 417 -5.51 -14.31 3.46
CA LEU A 417 -5.60 -13.59 4.72
C LEU A 417 -6.76 -12.59 4.78
N GLN A 418 -7.52 -12.47 3.71
CA GLN A 418 -8.68 -11.59 3.64
C GLN A 418 -9.99 -12.38 3.65
N ASN A 419 -11.06 -11.70 4.04
CA ASN A 419 -12.39 -12.25 3.88
C ASN A 419 -12.67 -12.49 2.37
N PRO A 420 -13.30 -13.61 1.97
CA PRO A 420 -13.61 -13.89 0.57
C PRO A 420 -14.34 -12.76 -0.17
N LEU A 421 -15.02 -11.86 0.55
CA LEU A 421 -15.59 -10.65 -0.01
C LEU A 421 -14.57 -9.83 -0.82
N PHE A 422 -13.30 -9.78 -0.41
CA PHE A 422 -12.25 -8.96 -1.06
C PHE A 422 -11.67 -9.55 -2.34
N MET A 423 -12.08 -10.78 -2.72
CA MET A 423 -11.66 -11.41 -3.98
C MET A 423 -12.09 -10.59 -5.22
N TYR A 424 -13.02 -9.64 -5.09
CA TYR A 424 -13.31 -8.68 -6.17
C TYR A 424 -12.06 -7.92 -6.64
N GLY A 425 -11.05 -7.76 -5.78
CA GLY A 425 -9.80 -7.08 -6.08
C GLY A 425 -9.08 -7.66 -7.29
N GLN A 426 -9.23 -8.96 -7.54
CA GLN A 426 -8.70 -9.62 -8.73
C GLN A 426 -9.19 -9.01 -10.04
N GLY A 427 -10.37 -8.40 -10.03
CA GLY A 427 -10.96 -7.69 -11.17
C GLY A 427 -10.68 -6.19 -11.19
N PHE A 428 -9.93 -5.62 -10.24
CA PHE A 428 -9.70 -4.18 -10.12
C PHE A 428 -8.30 -3.77 -10.61
N PRO A 429 -8.10 -2.51 -11.05
CA PRO A 429 -6.83 -2.08 -11.62
C PRO A 429 -5.62 -2.15 -10.68
N VAL A 430 -5.77 -1.65 -9.44
CA VAL A 430 -4.62 -1.49 -8.52
C VAL A 430 -4.02 -2.81 -8.04
N PRO A 431 -4.79 -3.86 -7.69
CA PRO A 431 -4.22 -5.16 -7.36
C PRO A 431 -3.41 -5.77 -8.49
N ASN A 432 -3.93 -5.74 -9.71
CA ASN A 432 -3.25 -6.27 -10.90
C ASN A 432 -1.97 -5.46 -11.23
N LEU A 433 -2.01 -4.13 -11.06
CA LEU A 433 -0.83 -3.27 -11.20
C LEU A 433 0.22 -3.59 -10.13
N SER A 434 -0.18 -3.73 -8.86
CA SER A 434 0.71 -4.08 -7.76
C SER A 434 1.42 -5.42 -7.99
N GLN A 435 0.66 -6.45 -8.40
CA GLN A 435 1.18 -7.77 -8.71
C GLN A 435 2.14 -7.77 -9.90
N ALA A 436 1.84 -6.99 -10.95
CA ALA A 436 2.75 -6.80 -12.07
C ALA A 436 4.07 -6.13 -11.63
N MET A 437 4.00 -5.10 -10.78
CA MET A 437 5.19 -4.42 -10.24
C MET A 437 6.04 -5.36 -9.38
N ARG A 438 5.43 -6.15 -8.49
CA ARG A 438 6.13 -7.18 -7.69
C ARG A 438 6.85 -8.20 -8.57
N THR A 439 6.19 -8.60 -9.66
CA THR A 439 6.72 -9.54 -10.65
C THR A 439 7.93 -8.97 -11.37
N ILE A 440 7.88 -7.70 -11.79
CA ILE A 440 9.00 -7.03 -12.45
C ILE A 440 10.19 -6.88 -11.48
N PHE A 441 9.92 -6.42 -10.26
CA PHE A 441 10.95 -6.08 -9.29
C PHE A 441 11.64 -7.28 -8.66
N PHE A 442 10.87 -8.31 -8.35
CA PHE A 442 11.33 -9.41 -7.51
C PHE A 442 11.13 -10.78 -8.14
N ASN A 443 10.73 -10.89 -9.41
CA ASN A 443 10.53 -12.17 -10.09
C ASN A 443 9.54 -13.12 -9.40
N THR A 444 8.45 -12.58 -8.83
CA THR A 444 7.32 -13.38 -8.33
C THR A 444 6.55 -14.01 -9.50
N GLN A 445 5.88 -15.14 -9.27
CA GLN A 445 5.13 -15.82 -10.31
C GLN A 445 3.68 -15.35 -10.34
N HIS A 446 3.46 -14.20 -10.96
CA HIS A 446 2.12 -13.82 -11.43
C HIS A 446 2.09 -13.79 -12.96
N ASP A 447 0.93 -14.07 -13.52
CA ASP A 447 0.67 -14.00 -14.95
C ASP A 447 0.56 -12.53 -15.40
N PRO A 448 1.59 -11.98 -16.07
CA PRO A 448 1.52 -10.60 -16.56
C PRO A 448 0.41 -10.45 -17.62
N GLY A 449 0.08 -11.50 -18.38
CA GLY A 449 -0.98 -11.45 -19.38
C GLY A 449 -2.34 -11.16 -18.74
N ARG A 450 -2.68 -11.88 -17.66
CA ARG A 450 -3.88 -11.64 -16.86
C ARG A 450 -3.92 -10.21 -16.31
N ASN A 451 -2.82 -9.75 -15.71
CA ASN A 451 -2.76 -8.42 -15.10
C ASN A 451 -2.99 -7.31 -16.13
N ALA A 452 -2.34 -7.42 -17.30
CA ALA A 452 -2.56 -6.49 -18.41
C ALA A 452 -4.01 -6.57 -18.93
N GLY A 453 -4.57 -7.79 -19.05
CA GLY A 453 -5.94 -8.01 -19.49
C GLY A 453 -6.99 -7.29 -18.64
N VAL A 454 -6.85 -7.33 -17.30
CA VAL A 454 -7.76 -6.60 -16.39
C VAL A 454 -7.63 -5.08 -16.57
N LEU A 455 -6.40 -4.56 -16.70
CA LEU A 455 -6.18 -3.14 -16.94
C LEU A 455 -6.81 -2.68 -18.26
N PHE A 456 -6.60 -3.43 -19.34
CA PHE A 456 -7.26 -3.18 -20.62
C PHE A 456 -8.79 -3.27 -20.54
N GLY A 457 -9.31 -4.25 -19.78
CA GLY A 457 -10.75 -4.38 -19.54
C GLY A 457 -11.35 -3.11 -18.92
N TRP A 458 -10.68 -2.52 -17.92
CA TRP A 458 -11.11 -1.26 -17.31
C TRP A 458 -10.98 -0.05 -18.24
N ILE A 459 -9.94 0.00 -19.08
CA ILE A 459 -9.79 1.05 -20.10
C ILE A 459 -10.97 1.00 -21.08
N LEU A 460 -11.29 -0.19 -21.60
CA LEU A 460 -12.41 -0.38 -22.53
C LEU A 460 -13.75 -0.07 -21.86
N LEU A 461 -13.97 -0.57 -20.64
CA LEU A 461 -15.17 -0.29 -19.87
C LEU A 461 -15.35 1.22 -19.66
N SER A 462 -14.30 1.90 -19.21
CA SER A 462 -14.35 3.34 -18.94
C SER A 462 -14.55 4.16 -20.21
N THR A 463 -13.97 3.72 -21.33
CA THR A 463 -14.16 4.36 -22.62
C THR A 463 -15.61 4.20 -23.10
N ALA A 464 -16.17 3.00 -22.98
CA ALA A 464 -17.56 2.72 -23.36
C ALA A 464 -18.55 3.48 -22.48
N THR A 465 -18.34 3.51 -21.15
CA THR A 465 -19.20 4.27 -20.23
C THR A 465 -19.09 5.77 -20.48
N LEU A 466 -17.90 6.30 -20.77
CA LEU A 466 -17.70 7.71 -21.12
C LEU A 466 -18.53 8.10 -22.35
N VAL A 467 -18.43 7.32 -23.44
CA VAL A 467 -19.19 7.57 -24.67
C VAL A 467 -20.69 7.48 -24.39
N LEU A 468 -21.14 6.43 -23.69
CA LEU A 468 -22.54 6.24 -23.35
C LEU A 468 -23.10 7.41 -22.52
N PHE A 469 -22.41 7.80 -21.45
CA PHE A 469 -22.85 8.89 -20.57
C PHE A 469 -22.89 10.23 -21.31
N THR A 470 -21.94 10.46 -22.22
CA THR A 470 -21.92 11.67 -23.06
C THR A 470 -23.13 11.72 -23.98
N ILE A 471 -23.44 10.62 -24.68
CA ILE A 471 -24.61 10.53 -25.56
C ILE A 471 -25.91 10.72 -24.78
N LEU A 472 -26.03 10.09 -23.61
CA LEU A 472 -27.21 10.20 -22.76
C LEU A 472 -27.45 11.63 -22.25
N MET A 473 -26.39 12.32 -21.82
CA MET A 473 -26.50 13.72 -21.40
C MET A 473 -26.87 14.63 -22.57
N HIS A 474 -26.22 14.48 -23.72
CA HIS A 474 -26.52 15.27 -24.90
C HIS A 474 -27.98 15.12 -25.35
N ARG A 475 -28.52 13.89 -25.34
CA ARG A 475 -29.94 13.64 -25.64
C ARG A 475 -30.89 14.27 -24.61
N ARG A 476 -30.52 14.33 -23.34
CA ARG A 476 -31.32 14.99 -22.29
C ARG A 476 -31.34 16.50 -22.48
N GLU A 477 -30.21 17.10 -22.83
CA GLU A 477 -30.09 18.54 -23.12
C GLU A 477 -30.94 18.92 -24.33
N GLN A 478 -30.88 18.16 -25.42
CA GLN A 478 -31.71 18.41 -26.60
C GLN A 478 -33.21 18.32 -26.29
N ARG A 479 -33.64 17.33 -25.51
CA ARG A 479 -35.06 17.21 -25.09
C ARG A 479 -35.51 18.38 -24.22
N ALA A 480 -34.65 18.87 -23.33
CA ALA A 480 -34.97 20.02 -22.49
C ALA A 480 -35.13 21.31 -23.32
N LEU A 481 -34.32 21.49 -24.37
CA LEU A 481 -34.44 22.64 -25.28
C LEU A 481 -35.75 22.60 -26.09
N VAL A 482 -36.17 21.42 -26.55
CA VAL A 482 -37.45 21.27 -27.29
C VAL A 482 -38.66 21.60 -26.40
N ILE A 483 -38.62 21.25 -25.11
CA ILE A 483 -39.72 21.55 -24.17
C ILE A 483 -39.82 23.06 -23.85
N HIS A 484 -38.72 23.80 -23.88
CA HIS A 484 -38.74 25.25 -23.64
C HIS A 484 -39.16 26.09 -24.87
N HIS A 485 -39.20 25.49 -26.06
CA HIS A 485 -39.64 26.13 -27.29
C HIS A 485 -41.10 25.83 -27.68
N HIS A 486 -41.78 24.97 -26.92
CA HIS A 486 -43.24 24.75 -26.97
C HIS A 486 -43.88 25.35 -25.74
#